data_AF-A0A7G8D9E7-F1
#
_entry.id   AF-A0A7G8D9E7-F1
#
_cell.length_a   1.000
_cell.length_b   1.000
_cell.length_c   1.000
_cell.angle_alpha   90.00
_cell.angle_beta   90.00
_cell.angle_gamma   90.00
#
_symmetry.space_group_name_H-M   'P 1'
#
loop_
_entity.id
_entity.type
_entity.pdbx_description
1 polymer ?
#
loop_
_entity_poly.entity_id
_entity_poly.type
_entity_poly.pdbx_seq_one_letter_code
_entity_poly.pdbx_strand_id
1 'polypeptide(L)'
;MCFSASASFTASAVLVPLGLYSHHLATSHERPDYKPLALVPFFFGVQQFVEGLEWTAIDRGGIEPLATIGGLGFLFFAYCFWMIWIPWSAWSVSRSTDSKGLQRRLKWVAIVATVIGIAFYLPMLFNPPAIQPAVHSNGRLLYNISDLHSILHNFVNTEPIGELVYWAFIVLPLIALSDKAVKLFGVLIFVSIFLTWATYSATFNSVWCFYCAVLSIVVIWIVNRPHLRQA
;
A
#
# COMPACT_ATOMS: atom_id res chain seq x y z
N MET A 1 14.96 2.83 4.17
CA MET A 1 15.37 1.82 5.16
C MET A 1 14.74 0.44 4.87
N CYS A 2 14.47 0.07 3.61
CA CYS A 2 14.09 -1.30 3.21
C CYS A 2 15.34 -2.21 3.10
N PHE A 3 16.26 -2.04 4.04
CA PHE A 3 17.65 -2.47 3.91
C PHE A 3 18.01 -3.64 4.84
N SER A 4 17.14 -3.97 5.80
CA SER A 4 17.39 -5.00 6.81
C SER A 4 16.15 -5.39 7.61
N ALA A 5 16.17 -6.58 8.22
CA ALA A 5 15.15 -7.03 9.16
C ALA A 5 14.91 -6.03 10.31
N SER A 6 15.99 -5.46 10.86
CA SER A 6 15.93 -4.51 11.97
C SER A 6 15.11 -3.26 11.61
N ALA A 7 15.35 -2.69 10.43
CA ALA A 7 14.63 -1.51 9.99
C ALA A 7 13.14 -1.78 9.78
N SER A 8 12.80 -2.91 9.15
CA SER A 8 11.42 -3.35 8.92
C SER A 8 10.68 -3.59 10.25
N PHE A 9 11.31 -4.26 11.23
CA PHE A 9 10.72 -4.44 12.56
C PHE A 9 10.58 -3.13 13.34
N THR A 10 11.56 -2.22 13.25
CA THR A 10 11.45 -0.88 13.86
C THR A 10 10.28 -0.10 13.26
N ALA A 11 10.14 -0.10 11.93
CA ALA A 11 9.02 0.55 11.26
C ALA A 11 7.68 -0.05 11.71
N SER A 12 7.57 -1.38 11.79
CA SER A 12 6.38 -2.06 12.32
C SER A 12 6.06 -1.63 13.75
N ALA A 13 7.06 -1.64 14.65
CA ALA A 13 6.89 -1.29 16.06
C ALA A 13 6.37 0.14 16.27
N VAL A 14 6.67 1.05 15.35
CA VAL A 14 6.18 2.44 15.36
C VAL A 14 4.80 2.55 14.70
N LEU A 15 4.64 1.98 13.50
CA LEU A 15 3.46 2.19 12.66
C LEU A 15 2.22 1.46 13.17
N VAL A 16 2.36 0.26 13.75
CA VAL A 16 1.22 -0.49 14.30
C VAL A 16 0.53 0.29 15.42
N PRO A 17 1.21 0.75 16.49
CA PRO A 17 0.59 1.59 17.51
C PRO A 17 0.02 2.89 16.95
N LEU A 18 0.74 3.56 16.04
CA LEU A 18 0.26 4.82 15.45
C LEU A 18 -1.03 4.64 14.64
N GLY A 19 -1.17 3.52 13.92
CA GLY A 19 -2.40 3.22 13.19
C GLY A 19 -3.58 2.92 14.11
N LEU A 20 -3.35 2.16 15.20
CA LEU A 20 -4.38 1.93 16.21
C LEU A 20 -4.79 3.23 16.91
N TYR A 21 -3.82 4.09 17.23
CA TYR A 21 -4.08 5.41 17.81
C TYR A 21 -4.86 6.32 16.84
N SER A 22 -4.48 6.34 15.56
CA SER A 22 -5.20 7.08 14.51
C SER A 22 -6.65 6.63 14.39
N HIS A 23 -6.88 5.31 14.43
CA HIS A 23 -8.22 4.74 14.39
C HIS A 23 -9.05 5.09 15.62
N HIS A 24 -8.43 5.05 16.81
CA HIS A 24 -9.06 5.54 18.04
C HIS A 24 -9.44 7.00 17.91
N LEU A 25 -8.54 7.86 17.43
CA LEU A 25 -8.77 9.29 17.26
C LEU A 25 -9.91 9.59 16.27
N ALA A 26 -9.97 8.86 15.15
CA ALA A 26 -11.08 8.97 14.21
C ALA A 26 -12.42 8.57 14.84
N THR A 27 -12.41 7.66 15.82
CA THR A 27 -13.61 7.29 16.60
C THR A 27 -13.98 8.39 17.60
N SER A 28 -13.01 8.87 18.37
CA SER A 28 -13.21 9.88 19.41
C SER A 28 -13.62 11.25 18.85
N HIS A 29 -13.21 11.58 17.62
CA HIS A 29 -13.64 12.78 16.90
C HIS A 29 -14.93 12.61 16.07
N GLU A 30 -15.67 11.50 16.26
CA GLU A 30 -16.91 11.22 15.54
C GLU A 30 -16.76 11.25 14.00
N ARG A 31 -15.63 10.76 13.47
CA ARG A 31 -15.32 10.66 12.04
C ARG A 31 -15.33 9.21 11.54
N PRO A 32 -16.47 8.50 11.57
CA PRO A 32 -16.54 7.09 11.19
C PRO A 32 -16.08 6.85 9.74
N ASP A 33 -16.29 7.81 8.85
CA ASP A 33 -15.90 7.73 7.45
C ASP A 33 -14.38 7.74 7.21
N TYR A 34 -13.61 8.26 8.16
CA TYR A 34 -12.15 8.33 8.09
C TYR A 34 -11.48 7.11 8.72
N LYS A 35 -12.23 6.25 9.44
CA LYS A 35 -11.68 5.07 10.12
C LYS A 35 -10.90 4.13 9.20
N PRO A 36 -11.33 3.86 7.95
CA PRO A 36 -10.55 3.06 7.01
C PRO A 36 -9.18 3.67 6.70
N LEU A 37 -9.17 4.97 6.38
CA LEU A 37 -7.94 5.70 6.09
C LEU A 37 -7.03 5.73 7.33
N ALA A 38 -7.63 5.90 8.52
CA ALA A 38 -6.91 5.93 9.80
C ALA A 38 -6.13 4.64 10.11
N LEU A 39 -6.51 3.50 9.53
CA LEU A 39 -5.80 2.22 9.70
C LEU A 39 -4.64 2.02 8.70
N VAL A 40 -4.44 2.93 7.74
CA VAL A 40 -3.34 2.81 6.77
C VAL A 40 -1.97 2.64 7.44
N PRO A 41 -1.59 3.39 8.50
CA PRO A 41 -0.32 3.16 9.19
C PRO A 41 -0.25 1.77 9.82
N PHE A 42 -1.35 1.26 10.38
CA PHE A 42 -1.39 -0.07 10.98
C PHE A 42 -1.07 -1.14 9.93
N PHE A 43 -1.70 -1.08 8.76
CA PHE A 43 -1.45 -2.05 7.68
C PHE A 43 -0.05 -1.95 7.10
N PHE A 44 0.51 -0.75 6.95
CA PHE A 44 1.92 -0.61 6.61
C PHE A 44 2.84 -1.19 7.68
N GLY A 45 2.49 -1.04 8.96
CA GLY A 45 3.21 -1.67 10.06
C GLY A 45 3.20 -3.20 9.96
N VAL A 46 2.04 -3.80 9.69
CA VAL A 46 1.92 -5.25 9.44
C VAL A 46 2.73 -5.67 8.21
N GLN A 47 2.66 -4.92 7.11
CA GLN A 47 3.46 -5.21 5.92
C GLN A 47 4.97 -5.15 6.21
N GLN A 48 5.43 -4.17 6.98
CA GLN A 48 6.82 -4.06 7.41
C GLN A 48 7.22 -5.20 8.35
N PHE A 49 6.32 -5.69 9.20
CA PHE A 49 6.58 -6.88 10.00
C PHE A 49 6.84 -8.11 9.11
N VAL A 50 5.99 -8.30 8.08
CA VAL A 50 6.14 -9.40 7.11
C VAL A 50 7.45 -9.28 6.34
N GLU A 51 7.81 -8.08 5.86
CA GLU A 51 9.10 -7.83 5.21
C GLU A 51 10.29 -8.12 6.15
N GLY A 52 10.16 -7.82 7.45
CA GLY A 52 11.18 -8.15 8.46
C GLY A 52 11.37 -9.66 8.67
N LEU A 53 10.29 -10.44 8.60
CA LEU A 53 10.35 -11.91 8.63
C LEU A 53 11.04 -12.46 7.38
N GLU A 54 10.75 -11.88 6.23
CA GLU A 54 11.38 -12.26 4.96
C GLU A 54 12.89 -11.98 4.96
N TRP A 55 13.31 -10.80 5.42
CA TRP A 55 14.73 -10.50 5.64
C TRP A 55 15.39 -11.52 6.57
N THR A 56 14.71 -11.88 7.67
CA THR A 56 15.22 -12.90 8.60
C THR A 56 15.38 -14.27 7.94
N ALA A 57 14.48 -14.61 7.00
CA ALA A 57 14.56 -15.85 6.26
C ALA A 57 15.77 -15.87 5.31
N ILE A 58 15.97 -14.78 4.58
CA ILE A 58 17.07 -14.59 3.64
C ILE A 58 18.43 -14.59 4.35
N ASP A 59 18.56 -13.84 5.45
CA ASP A 59 19.79 -13.73 6.24
C ASP A 59 20.25 -15.08 6.81
N ARG A 60 19.30 -16.03 6.99
CA ARG A 60 19.56 -17.39 7.48
C ARG A 60 19.71 -18.43 6.36
N GLY A 61 19.94 -17.99 5.13
CA GLY A 61 20.15 -18.89 3.99
C GLY A 61 18.85 -19.36 3.32
N GLY A 62 17.78 -18.57 3.37
CA GLY A 62 16.52 -18.87 2.69
C GLY A 62 15.70 -19.95 3.40
N ILE A 63 15.45 -19.80 4.70
CA ILE A 63 14.71 -20.81 5.47
C ILE A 63 13.24 -20.91 5.03
N GLU A 64 12.83 -22.10 4.60
CA GLU A 64 11.43 -22.40 4.28
C GLU A 64 10.66 -22.95 5.49
N PRO A 65 9.33 -22.70 5.60
CA PRO A 65 8.48 -21.98 4.66
C PRO A 65 8.47 -20.45 4.85
N LEU A 66 9.35 -19.91 5.71
CA LEU A 66 9.32 -18.51 6.11
C LEU A 66 9.58 -17.55 4.93
N ALA A 67 10.53 -17.89 4.04
CA ALA A 67 10.81 -17.10 2.85
C ALA A 67 9.60 -17.05 1.91
N THR A 68 8.98 -18.20 1.60
CA THR A 68 7.78 -18.26 0.77
C THR A 68 6.60 -17.49 1.38
N ILE A 69 6.32 -17.68 2.68
CA ILE A 69 5.22 -17.00 3.37
C ILE A 69 5.47 -15.49 3.46
N GLY A 70 6.71 -15.08 3.72
CA GLY A 70 7.14 -13.69 3.75
C GLY A 70 6.91 -13.00 2.40
N GLY A 71 7.44 -13.59 1.33
CA GLY A 71 7.29 -13.07 -0.03
C GLY A 71 5.81 -13.00 -0.46
N LEU A 72 5.03 -14.06 -0.24
CA LEU A 72 3.58 -14.05 -0.52
C LEU A 72 2.85 -12.97 0.27
N GLY A 73 3.15 -12.84 1.57
CA GLY A 73 2.52 -11.85 2.43
C GLY A 73 2.87 -10.42 2.02
N PHE A 74 4.13 -10.15 1.67
CA PHE A 74 4.53 -8.83 1.19
C PHE A 74 3.84 -8.48 -0.14
N LEU A 75 3.83 -9.44 -1.08
CA LEU A 75 3.19 -9.26 -2.39
C LEU A 75 1.67 -9.15 -2.30
N PHE A 76 1.04 -9.83 -1.34
CA PHE A 76 -0.37 -9.63 -1.02
C PHE A 76 -0.65 -8.16 -0.68
N PHE A 77 0.18 -7.56 0.18
CA PHE A 77 0.01 -6.15 0.52
C PHE A 77 0.23 -5.27 -0.71
N ALA A 78 1.35 -5.48 -1.40
CA ALA A 78 1.75 -4.67 -2.54
C ALA A 78 0.73 -4.72 -3.70
N TYR A 79 0.33 -5.90 -4.15
CA TYR A 79 -0.47 -6.04 -5.38
C TYR A 79 -1.98 -6.17 -5.16
N CYS A 80 -2.45 -6.55 -3.97
CA CYS A 80 -3.87 -6.78 -3.71
C CYS A 80 -4.43 -5.84 -2.65
N PHE A 81 -3.86 -5.84 -1.45
CA PHE A 81 -4.43 -5.14 -0.31
C PHE A 81 -4.58 -3.64 -0.58
N TRP A 82 -3.54 -2.97 -1.07
CA TRP A 82 -3.60 -1.51 -1.30
C TRP A 82 -4.53 -1.12 -2.45
N MET A 83 -4.68 -1.98 -3.47
CA MET A 83 -5.68 -1.80 -4.53
C MET A 83 -7.11 -1.85 -4.00
N ILE A 84 -7.36 -2.63 -2.95
CA ILE A 84 -8.68 -2.71 -2.32
C ILE A 84 -8.86 -1.56 -1.33
N TRP A 85 -7.90 -1.42 -0.41
CA TRP A 85 -8.05 -0.61 0.79
C TRP A 85 -8.06 0.88 0.51
N ILE A 86 -7.24 1.38 -0.42
CA ILE A 86 -7.15 2.82 -0.70
C ILE A 86 -8.41 3.33 -1.42
N PRO A 87 -8.90 2.71 -2.52
CA PRO A 87 -10.17 3.08 -3.13
C PRO A 87 -11.36 2.97 -2.16
N TRP A 88 -11.38 1.93 -1.32
CA TRP A 88 -12.42 1.79 -0.30
C TRP A 88 -12.36 2.90 0.75
N SER A 89 -11.16 3.27 1.21
CA SER A 89 -10.95 4.40 2.11
C SER A 89 -11.40 5.72 1.49
N ALA A 90 -11.08 5.94 0.21
CA ALA A 90 -11.52 7.13 -0.51
C ALA A 90 -13.05 7.18 -0.62
N TRP A 91 -13.68 6.07 -1.02
CA TRP A 91 -15.14 5.99 -1.05
C TRP A 91 -15.76 6.26 0.32
N SER A 92 -15.20 5.70 1.41
CA SER A 92 -15.68 5.92 2.78
C SER A 92 -15.63 7.41 3.15
N VAL A 93 -14.50 8.09 2.92
CA VAL A 93 -14.35 9.53 3.18
C VAL A 93 -15.33 10.36 2.35
N SER A 94 -15.54 10.00 1.07
CA SER A 94 -16.43 10.74 0.17
C SER A 94 -17.89 10.81 0.67
N ARG A 95 -18.31 9.92 1.57
CA ARG A 95 -19.69 9.89 2.11
C ARG A 95 -20.02 11.12 2.95
N SER A 96 -19.03 11.73 3.59
CA SER A 96 -19.20 12.94 4.40
C SER A 96 -18.72 14.22 3.70
N THR A 97 -17.85 14.11 2.70
CA THR A 97 -17.19 15.28 2.10
C THR A 97 -17.66 15.65 0.69
N ASP A 98 -18.31 14.75 -0.03
CA ASP A 98 -18.48 14.87 -1.49
C ASP A 98 -19.91 14.62 -2.00
N SER A 99 -20.16 15.02 -3.25
CA SER A 99 -21.45 14.83 -3.90
C SER A 99 -21.80 13.35 -4.10
N LYS A 100 -23.11 13.03 -4.12
CA LYS A 100 -23.61 11.67 -4.42
C LYS A 100 -23.10 11.12 -5.75
N GLY A 101 -22.81 11.99 -6.72
CA GLY A 101 -22.23 11.61 -8.02
C GLY A 101 -20.81 11.07 -7.88
N LEU A 102 -19.93 11.80 -7.19
CA LEU A 102 -18.55 11.36 -6.94
C LEU A 102 -18.52 10.12 -6.04
N GLN A 103 -19.35 10.07 -5.00
CA GLN A 103 -19.49 8.91 -4.13
C GLN A 103 -19.79 7.63 -4.92
N ARG A 104 -20.72 7.67 -5.89
CA ARG A 104 -21.04 6.51 -6.74
C ARG A 104 -19.87 6.11 -7.62
N ARG A 105 -19.14 7.08 -8.19
CA ARG A 105 -17.94 6.81 -9.01
C ARG A 105 -16.86 6.13 -8.17
N LEU A 106 -16.54 6.66 -6.99
CA LEU A 106 -15.56 6.09 -6.08
C LEU A 106 -15.98 4.70 -5.58
N LYS A 107 -17.28 4.46 -5.36
CA LYS A 107 -17.80 3.12 -5.05
C LYS A 107 -17.48 2.12 -6.16
N TRP A 108 -17.75 2.48 -7.41
CA TRP A 108 -17.46 1.62 -8.56
C TRP A 108 -15.96 1.41 -8.73
N VAL A 109 -15.15 2.46 -8.57
CA VAL A 109 -13.69 2.35 -8.58
C VAL A 109 -13.21 1.37 -7.50
N ALA A 110 -13.76 1.41 -6.29
CA ALA A 110 -13.41 0.47 -5.23
C ALA A 110 -13.79 -0.98 -5.57
N ILE A 111 -14.96 -1.21 -6.18
CA ILE A 111 -15.39 -2.54 -6.62
C ILE A 111 -14.45 -3.07 -7.72
N VAL A 112 -14.20 -2.26 -8.75
CA VAL A 112 -13.33 -2.63 -9.88
C VAL A 112 -11.90 -2.90 -9.40
N ALA A 113 -11.34 -2.00 -8.58
CA ALA A 113 -10.01 -2.17 -8.02
C ALA A 113 -9.91 -3.42 -7.13
N THR A 114 -11.00 -3.79 -6.44
CA THR A 114 -11.05 -5.05 -5.67
C THR A 114 -10.97 -6.28 -6.56
N VAL A 115 -11.77 -6.32 -7.63
CA VAL A 115 -11.73 -7.44 -8.59
C VAL A 115 -10.35 -7.56 -9.22
N ILE A 116 -9.77 -6.43 -9.64
CA ILE A 116 -8.44 -6.39 -10.25
C ILE A 116 -7.34 -6.82 -9.27
N GLY A 117 -7.34 -6.29 -8.04
CA GLY A 117 -6.33 -6.62 -7.02
C GLY A 117 -6.36 -8.11 -6.64
N ILE A 118 -7.55 -8.70 -6.50
CA ILE A 118 -7.70 -10.14 -6.27
C ILE A 118 -7.17 -10.91 -7.48
N ALA A 119 -7.54 -10.52 -8.70
CA ALA A 119 -7.09 -11.18 -9.92
C ALA A 119 -5.56 -11.13 -10.09
N PHE A 120 -4.88 -10.08 -9.63
CA PHE A 120 -3.42 -10.00 -9.66
C PHE A 120 -2.75 -10.94 -8.66
N TYR A 121 -3.33 -11.12 -7.48
CA TYR A 121 -2.71 -11.93 -6.43
C TYR A 121 -2.99 -13.43 -6.56
N LEU A 122 -4.13 -13.84 -7.14
CA LEU A 122 -4.47 -15.26 -7.26
C LEU A 122 -3.39 -16.12 -7.96
N PRO A 123 -2.79 -15.71 -9.09
CA PRO A 123 -1.73 -16.50 -9.73
C PRO A 123 -0.51 -16.71 -8.83
N MET A 124 -0.15 -15.71 -8.01
CA MET A 124 0.95 -15.81 -7.04
C MET A 124 0.63 -16.82 -5.93
N LEU A 125 -0.61 -16.80 -5.44
CA LEU A 125 -1.07 -17.70 -4.39
C LEU A 125 -1.09 -19.17 -4.84
N PHE A 126 -1.43 -19.43 -6.11
CA PHE A 126 -1.49 -20.79 -6.67
C PHE A 126 -0.17 -21.29 -7.27
N ASN A 127 0.82 -20.42 -7.45
CA ASN A 127 2.17 -20.81 -7.86
C ASN A 127 3.27 -20.16 -6.99
N PRO A 128 3.32 -20.46 -5.67
CA PRO A 128 4.32 -19.89 -4.77
C PRO A 128 5.79 -20.08 -5.21
N PRO A 129 6.20 -21.23 -5.81
CA PRO A 129 7.58 -21.41 -6.25
C PRO A 129 8.06 -20.41 -7.31
N ALA A 130 7.13 -19.78 -8.04
CA ALA A 130 7.44 -18.74 -9.02
C ALA A 130 7.84 -17.40 -8.38
N ILE A 131 7.75 -17.29 -7.05
CA ILE A 131 8.14 -16.11 -6.28
C ILE A 131 9.52 -16.41 -5.68
N GLN A 132 10.55 -15.82 -6.26
CA GLN A 132 11.92 -15.94 -5.75
C GLN A 132 12.37 -14.57 -5.24
N PRO A 133 12.12 -14.25 -3.95
CA PRO A 133 12.63 -13.02 -3.38
C PRO A 133 14.15 -13.11 -3.27
N ALA A 134 14.83 -12.13 -3.84
CA ALA A 134 16.27 -12.07 -3.88
C ALA A 134 16.76 -10.69 -3.47
N VAL A 135 17.94 -10.61 -2.85
CA VAL A 135 18.58 -9.33 -2.56
C VAL A 135 19.26 -8.83 -3.83
N HIS A 136 18.83 -7.67 -4.32
CA HIS A 136 19.45 -7.02 -5.46
C HIS A 136 20.80 -6.39 -5.06
N SER A 137 21.64 -6.07 -6.05
CA SER A 137 22.99 -5.49 -5.85
C SER A 137 23.00 -4.16 -5.07
N ASN A 138 21.85 -3.49 -4.97
CA ASN A 138 21.66 -2.26 -4.20
C ASN A 138 21.22 -2.52 -2.74
N GLY A 139 21.23 -3.77 -2.27
CA GLY A 139 20.90 -4.15 -0.89
C GLY A 139 19.41 -4.11 -0.57
N ARG A 140 18.54 -4.30 -1.56
CA ARG A 140 17.08 -4.28 -1.39
C ARG A 140 16.44 -5.55 -1.92
N LEU A 141 15.27 -5.88 -1.39
CA LEU A 141 14.48 -7.00 -1.88
C LEU A 141 13.96 -6.70 -3.29
N LEU A 142 14.35 -7.57 -4.21
CA LEU A 142 13.81 -7.70 -5.55
C LEU A 142 12.92 -8.94 -5.55
N TYR A 143 11.68 -8.73 -5.95
CA TYR A 143 10.71 -9.81 -6.14
C TYR A 143 10.77 -10.17 -7.61
N ASN A 144 11.50 -11.23 -7.96
CA ASN A 144 11.47 -11.72 -9.33
C ASN A 144 10.21 -12.55 -9.52
N ILE A 145 9.36 -12.08 -10.43
CA ILE A 145 8.08 -12.70 -10.76
C ILE A 145 8.03 -12.97 -12.29
N SER A 146 9.20 -13.00 -12.96
CA SER A 146 9.33 -13.26 -14.40
C SER A 146 8.75 -14.60 -14.83
N ASP A 147 8.80 -15.59 -13.94
CA ASP A 147 8.37 -16.96 -14.21
C ASP A 147 6.86 -17.14 -14.01
N LEU A 148 6.18 -16.10 -13.52
CA LEU A 148 4.73 -16.05 -13.43
C LEU A 148 4.17 -15.72 -14.82
N HIS A 149 3.95 -16.76 -15.66
CA HIS A 149 3.32 -16.67 -16.97
C HIS A 149 1.84 -16.22 -16.94
N SER A 150 1.52 -15.14 -16.22
CA SER A 150 0.19 -14.55 -16.12
C SER A 150 0.11 -13.31 -17.00
N ILE A 151 -0.87 -13.27 -17.91
CA ILE A 151 -1.11 -12.14 -18.84
C ILE A 151 -1.33 -10.84 -18.08
N LEU A 152 -2.07 -10.90 -16.96
CA LEU A 152 -2.35 -9.75 -16.10
C LEU A 152 -1.07 -9.22 -15.43
N HIS A 153 -0.20 -10.12 -14.99
CA HIS A 153 1.05 -9.75 -14.33
C HIS A 153 2.06 -9.15 -15.31
N ASN A 154 2.16 -9.71 -16.53
CA ASN A 154 3.01 -9.18 -17.59
C ASN A 154 2.51 -7.82 -18.07
N PHE A 155 1.19 -7.61 -18.14
CA PHE A 155 0.66 -6.30 -18.47
C PHE A 155 1.00 -5.25 -17.40
N VAL A 156 1.03 -5.58 -16.11
CA VAL A 156 1.36 -4.60 -15.07
C VAL A 156 2.85 -4.40 -14.84
N ASN A 157 3.69 -5.42 -14.99
CA ASN A 157 5.12 -5.30 -14.65
C ASN A 157 6.03 -5.20 -15.87
N THR A 158 5.52 -5.45 -17.08
CA THR A 158 6.32 -5.41 -18.31
C THR A 158 5.83 -4.31 -19.26
N GLU A 159 4.54 -3.94 -19.19
CA GLU A 159 3.99 -2.84 -19.99
C GLU A 159 3.86 -1.56 -19.16
N PRO A 160 4.46 -0.43 -19.60
CA PRO A 160 4.37 0.86 -18.90
C PRO A 160 2.92 1.31 -18.63
N ILE A 161 1.98 0.87 -19.47
CA ILE A 161 0.57 1.21 -19.36
C ILE A 161 -0.06 0.52 -18.14
N GLY A 162 0.31 -0.73 -17.82
CA GLY A 162 -0.27 -1.43 -16.68
C GLY A 162 0.22 -0.90 -15.34
N GLU A 163 1.50 -0.50 -15.23
CA GLU A 163 2.03 0.20 -14.05
C GLU A 163 1.25 1.49 -13.78
N LEU A 164 1.04 2.30 -14.82
CA LEU A 164 0.29 3.55 -14.73
C LEU A 164 -1.17 3.33 -14.31
N VAL A 165 -1.82 2.29 -14.84
CA VAL A 165 -3.20 1.93 -14.46
C VAL A 165 -3.25 1.54 -12.98
N TYR A 166 -2.32 0.71 -12.52
CA TYR A 166 -2.24 0.30 -11.12
C TYR A 166 -2.05 1.51 -10.19
N TRP A 167 -1.10 2.41 -10.50
CA TRP A 167 -0.90 3.64 -9.72
C TRP A 167 -2.11 4.57 -9.75
N ALA A 168 -2.79 4.66 -10.89
CA ALA A 168 -3.99 5.47 -11.03
C ALA A 168 -5.11 5.01 -10.09
N PHE A 169 -5.29 3.69 -9.90
CA PHE A 169 -6.27 3.15 -8.95
C PHE A 169 -5.96 3.51 -7.50
N ILE A 170 -4.70 3.72 -7.13
CA ILE A 170 -4.32 4.10 -5.76
C ILE A 170 -4.38 5.62 -5.57
N VAL A 171 -3.86 6.39 -6.53
CA VAL A 171 -3.66 7.84 -6.40
C VAL A 171 -4.93 8.63 -6.71
N LEU A 172 -5.61 8.33 -7.83
CA LEU A 172 -6.73 9.15 -8.30
C LEU A 172 -7.91 9.20 -7.31
N PRO A 173 -8.30 8.10 -6.63
CA PRO A 173 -9.38 8.16 -5.64
C PRO A 173 -9.09 9.14 -4.50
N LEU A 174 -7.83 9.23 -4.05
CA LEU A 174 -7.44 10.15 -2.98
C LEU A 174 -7.44 11.61 -3.45
N ILE A 175 -6.92 11.88 -4.65
CA ILE A 175 -6.86 13.23 -5.22
C ILE A 175 -8.25 13.76 -5.62
N ALA A 176 -9.18 12.87 -5.95
CA ALA A 176 -10.54 13.24 -6.35
C ALA A 176 -11.39 13.81 -5.21
N LEU A 177 -11.12 13.44 -3.95
CA LEU A 177 -11.90 13.84 -2.77
C LEU A 177 -11.84 15.33 -2.50
N SER A 178 -12.94 15.98 -2.13
CA SER A 178 -12.93 17.44 -1.85
C SER A 178 -12.04 17.83 -0.66
N ASP A 179 -11.72 16.87 0.22
CA ASP A 179 -10.90 17.10 1.39
C ASP A 179 -9.43 17.41 1.06
N LYS A 180 -9.00 18.65 1.34
CA LYS A 180 -7.65 19.14 0.98
C LYS A 180 -6.51 18.34 1.61
N ALA A 181 -6.66 17.82 2.83
CA ALA A 181 -5.56 17.06 3.44
C ALA A 181 -5.48 15.64 2.88
N VAL A 182 -6.62 15.02 2.56
CA VAL A 182 -6.59 13.71 1.88
C VAL A 182 -6.05 13.87 0.46
N LYS A 183 -6.37 14.97 -0.25
CA LYS A 183 -5.72 15.31 -1.52
C LYS A 183 -4.21 15.44 -1.37
N LEU A 184 -3.75 16.17 -0.36
CA LEU A 184 -2.31 16.34 -0.10
C LEU A 184 -1.64 14.97 0.12
N PHE A 185 -2.27 14.08 0.89
CA PHE A 185 -1.77 12.72 1.06
C PHE A 185 -1.67 11.95 -0.26
N GLY A 186 -2.70 12.03 -1.12
CA GLY A 186 -2.65 11.46 -2.47
C GLY A 186 -1.54 12.05 -3.35
N VAL A 187 -1.32 13.36 -3.29
CA VAL A 187 -0.21 14.04 -4.00
C VAL A 187 1.15 13.59 -3.48
N LEU A 188 1.31 13.44 -2.16
CA LEU A 188 2.55 12.94 -1.57
C LEU A 188 2.86 11.51 -2.01
N ILE A 189 1.84 10.64 -2.11
CA ILE A 189 1.99 9.29 -2.67
C ILE A 189 2.38 9.36 -4.16
N PHE A 190 1.76 10.24 -4.94
CA PHE A 190 2.13 10.41 -6.34
C PHE A 190 3.59 10.86 -6.51
N VAL A 191 4.04 11.81 -5.69
CA VAL A 191 5.44 12.26 -5.68
C VAL A 191 6.37 11.11 -5.27
N SER A 192 5.98 10.28 -4.29
CA SER A 192 6.81 9.14 -3.88
C SER A 192 6.95 8.07 -4.96
N ILE A 193 5.90 7.85 -5.78
CA ILE A 193 5.99 7.00 -6.98
C ILE A 193 7.08 7.53 -7.91
N PHE A 194 7.00 8.81 -8.29
CA PHE A 194 7.93 9.42 -9.23
C PHE A 194 9.38 9.38 -8.72
N LEU A 195 9.58 9.72 -7.44
CA LEU A 195 10.90 9.64 -6.80
C LEU A 195 11.45 8.22 -6.80
N THR A 196 10.62 7.22 -6.49
CA THR A 196 11.04 5.81 -6.45
C THR A 196 11.36 5.30 -7.84
N TRP A 197 10.52 5.61 -8.82
CA TRP A 197 10.74 5.23 -10.22
C TRP A 197 12.05 5.81 -10.76
N ALA A 198 12.33 7.08 -10.47
CA ALA A 198 13.55 7.77 -10.95
C ALA A 198 14.85 7.27 -10.29
N THR A 199 14.78 6.77 -9.05
CA THR A 199 15.99 6.44 -8.26
C THR A 199 16.20 4.95 -8.07
N TYR A 200 15.14 4.14 -8.07
CA TYR A 200 15.14 2.75 -7.61
C TYR A 200 14.21 1.83 -8.43
N SER A 201 14.19 1.97 -9.75
CA SER A 201 13.33 1.18 -10.66
C SER A 201 13.38 -0.34 -10.43
N ALA A 202 14.57 -0.92 -10.25
CA ALA A 202 14.74 -2.38 -10.06
C ALA A 202 14.14 -2.92 -8.75
N THR A 203 13.99 -2.07 -7.73
CA THR A 203 13.51 -2.45 -6.38
C THR A 203 12.35 -1.56 -5.97
N PHE A 204 11.52 -1.19 -6.96
CA PHE A 204 10.47 -0.19 -6.81
C PHE A 204 9.48 -0.57 -5.72
N ASN A 205 9.00 -1.82 -5.71
CA ASN A 205 7.95 -2.27 -4.80
C ASN A 205 8.33 -2.10 -3.31
N SER A 206 9.52 -2.57 -2.91
CA SER A 206 9.99 -2.47 -1.52
C SER A 206 10.24 -1.01 -1.09
N VAL A 207 10.86 -0.20 -1.96
CA VAL A 207 11.15 1.20 -1.65
C VAL A 207 9.89 2.06 -1.59
N TRP A 208 9.00 1.89 -2.55
CA TRP A 208 7.79 2.68 -2.62
C TRP A 208 6.86 2.37 -1.44
N CYS A 209 6.69 1.08 -1.07
CA CYS A 209 5.92 0.69 0.10
C CYS A 209 6.48 1.33 1.38
N PHE A 210 7.80 1.42 1.53
CA PHE A 210 8.41 2.10 2.67
C PHE A 210 8.18 3.61 2.67
N TYR A 211 8.27 4.29 1.53
CA TYR A 211 7.91 5.70 1.46
C TYR A 211 6.44 5.93 1.79
N CYS A 212 5.53 5.08 1.31
CA CYS A 212 4.12 5.13 1.69
C CYS A 212 3.91 4.85 3.18
N ALA A 213 4.70 3.95 3.78
CA ALA A 213 4.68 3.69 5.21
C ALA A 213 5.07 4.94 6.02
N VAL A 214 6.12 5.67 5.63
CA VAL A 214 6.50 6.94 6.27
C VAL A 214 5.42 8.01 6.06
N LEU A 215 4.94 8.16 4.82
CA LEU A 215 3.89 9.12 4.48
C LEU A 215 2.58 8.83 5.23
N SER A 216 2.29 7.57 5.58
CA SER A 216 1.09 7.20 6.31
C SER A 216 0.99 7.90 7.67
N ILE A 217 2.09 8.33 8.27
CA ILE A 217 2.09 9.13 9.52
C ILE A 217 1.27 10.42 9.35
N VAL A 218 1.21 11.00 8.15
CA VAL A 218 0.38 12.17 7.83
C VAL A 218 -1.11 11.91 8.10
N VAL A 219 -1.56 10.66 8.02
CA VAL A 219 -2.95 10.28 8.32
C VAL A 219 -3.34 10.65 9.76
N ILE A 220 -2.42 10.57 10.72
CA ILE A 220 -2.68 10.99 12.12
C ILE A 220 -3.13 12.45 12.14
N TRP A 221 -2.41 13.32 11.43
CA TRP A 221 -2.76 14.73 11.33
C TRP A 221 -4.11 14.94 10.62
N ILE A 222 -4.40 14.17 9.57
CA ILE A 222 -5.69 14.22 8.86
C ILE A 222 -6.85 13.92 9.81
N VAL A 223 -6.73 12.91 10.67
CA VAL A 223 -7.80 12.53 11.60
C VAL A 223 -7.84 13.43 12.85
N ASN A 224 -6.71 14.02 13.25
CA ASN A 224 -6.62 14.90 14.41
C ASN A 224 -7.06 16.35 14.14
N ARG A 225 -7.04 16.80 12.89
CA ARG A 225 -7.34 18.21 12.59
C ARG A 225 -8.75 18.60 13.07
N PRO A 226 -8.97 19.83 13.59
CA PRO A 226 -10.30 20.32 13.89
C PRO A 226 -11.16 20.31 12.63
N HIS A 227 -12.46 20.01 12.77
CA HIS A 227 -13.40 20.28 11.68
C HIS A 227 -13.39 21.78 11.44
N LEU A 228 -12.77 22.23 10.35
CA LEU A 228 -13.11 23.52 9.77
C LEU A 228 -14.58 23.39 9.36
N ARG A 229 -15.50 23.76 10.25
CA ARG A 229 -16.87 24.04 9.87
C ARG A 229 -16.74 25.02 8.70
N GLN A 230 -17.06 24.56 7.50
CA GLN A 230 -17.26 25.48 6.38
C GLN A 230 -18.39 26.40 6.85
N ALA A 231 -18.01 27.63 7.16
CA ALA A 231 -18.92 28.73 7.42
C ALA A 231 -19.68 29.06 6.13
#